data_AF-A0AAV6CCW3-F1
#
_entry.id   AF-A0AAV6CCW3-F1
#
_cell.length_a   1.000
_cell.length_b   1.000
_cell.length_c   1.000
_cell.angle_alpha   90.00
_cell.angle_beta   90.00
_cell.angle_gamma   90.00
#
_symmetry.space_group_name_H-M   'P 1'
#
loop_
_entity.id
_entity.type
_entity.pdbx_description
1 polymer ?
#
loop_
_entity_poly.entity_id
_entity_poly.type
_entity_poly.pdbx_seq_one_letter_code
_entity_poly.pdbx_strand_id
1 'polypeptide(L)'
;MSQEAAYFAAAFPRERLILGERVQPLSLGHAMLLHLIETPFFLAEAKVGDGDLAVVVVLCSRKFKDAFEVINQPERLRQLSEGLLWRKSEERLQEARQIVYEYLVRSFDPPPVKRNSGPGRPAGAPFLLSVKLTLQMDLGYSEADALDMPLSKALWEHIGALDRKGLVEMLTPEQAKEQDERKQRERDYISQVQQMIREKFEAEQRAKEGQS
;
A
#
# COMPACT_ATOMS: atom_id res chain seq x y z
N MET A 1 10.81 -16.19 8.22
CA MET A 1 10.44 -16.69 6.88
C MET A 1 11.60 -16.36 5.96
N SER A 2 12.09 -17.27 5.12
CA SER A 2 13.16 -16.93 4.17
C SER A 2 12.66 -15.92 3.13
N GLN A 3 13.56 -15.13 2.52
CA GLN A 3 13.19 -14.21 1.44
C GLN A 3 12.53 -14.93 0.26
N GLU A 4 12.98 -16.14 -0.06
CA GLU A 4 12.40 -16.97 -1.12
C GLU A 4 10.94 -17.35 -0.81
N ALA A 5 10.65 -17.78 0.41
CA ALA A 5 9.28 -18.09 0.82
C ALA A 5 8.38 -16.83 0.81
N ALA A 6 8.92 -15.67 1.19
CA ALA A 6 8.20 -14.40 1.11
C ALA A 6 7.91 -14.01 -0.35
N TYR A 7 8.89 -14.18 -1.25
CA TYR A 7 8.67 -13.97 -2.68
C TYR A 7 7.61 -14.92 -3.25
N PHE A 8 7.64 -16.22 -2.93
CA PHE A 8 6.61 -17.15 -3.42
C PHE A 8 5.21 -16.82 -2.90
N ALA A 9 5.08 -16.37 -1.65
CA ALA A 9 3.81 -15.89 -1.12
C ALA A 9 3.33 -14.65 -1.90
N ALA A 10 4.24 -13.74 -2.26
CA ALA A 10 3.95 -12.55 -3.05
C ALA A 10 3.64 -12.86 -4.52
N ALA A 11 4.29 -13.87 -5.10
CA ALA A 11 4.18 -14.27 -6.51
C ALA A 11 2.94 -15.12 -6.80
N PHE A 12 2.47 -15.90 -5.81
CA PHE A 12 1.30 -16.76 -5.91
C PHE A 12 0.26 -16.46 -4.82
N PRO A 13 -0.24 -15.21 -4.74
CA PRO A 13 -1.25 -14.86 -3.76
C PRO A 13 -2.57 -15.58 -4.06
N ARG A 14 -3.26 -15.98 -3.00
CA ARG A 14 -4.53 -16.72 -3.11
C ARG A 14 -5.72 -15.77 -3.21
N GLU A 15 -6.72 -16.19 -3.97
CA GLU A 15 -8.04 -15.56 -3.96
C GLU A 15 -8.65 -15.58 -2.55
N ARG A 16 -9.53 -14.61 -2.27
CA ARG A 16 -10.27 -14.51 -1.01
C ARG A 16 -11.76 -14.42 -1.27
N LEU A 17 -12.57 -14.93 -0.34
CA LEU A 17 -14.01 -14.72 -0.37
C LEU A 17 -14.36 -13.53 0.53
N ILE A 18 -14.95 -12.49 -0.06
CA ILE A 18 -15.40 -11.30 0.66
C ILE A 18 -16.86 -11.04 0.30
N LEU A 19 -17.74 -10.99 1.30
CA LEU A 19 -19.19 -10.89 1.11
C LEU A 19 -19.84 -11.97 0.23
N GLY A 20 -19.12 -13.05 -0.07
CA GLY A 20 -19.56 -14.14 -0.95
C GLY A 20 -18.98 -14.06 -2.37
N GLU A 21 -18.25 -13.00 -2.69
CA GLU A 21 -17.57 -12.82 -3.98
C GLU A 21 -16.13 -13.32 -3.90
N ARG A 22 -15.65 -13.95 -4.99
CA ARG A 22 -14.24 -14.30 -5.16
C ARG A 22 -13.47 -13.07 -5.60
N VAL A 23 -12.67 -12.55 -4.69
CA VAL A 23 -11.78 -11.42 -4.92
C VAL A 23 -10.43 -11.95 -5.37
N GLN A 24 -9.98 -11.47 -6.53
CA GLN A 24 -8.65 -11.77 -7.07
C GLN A 24 -7.59 -11.12 -6.17
N PRO A 25 -6.34 -11.58 -6.22
CA PRO A 25 -5.24 -10.82 -5.62
C PRO A 25 -5.24 -9.37 -6.10
N LEU A 26 -4.97 -8.42 -5.21
CA LEU A 26 -4.91 -7.00 -5.59
C LEU A 26 -3.84 -6.84 -6.65
N SER A 27 -4.21 -6.37 -7.83
CA SER A 27 -3.26 -6.17 -8.93
C SER A 27 -2.73 -4.74 -8.91
N LEU A 28 -1.65 -4.49 -9.66
CA LEU A 28 -1.15 -3.13 -9.87
C LEU A 28 -2.24 -2.21 -10.45
N GLY A 29 -3.01 -2.73 -11.42
CA GLY A 29 -4.15 -2.03 -12.00
C GLY A 29 -5.23 -1.72 -10.96
N HIS A 30 -5.62 -2.69 -10.12
CA HIS A 30 -6.57 -2.44 -9.04
C HIS A 30 -6.09 -1.34 -8.09
N ALA A 31 -4.82 -1.36 -7.69
CA ALA A 31 -4.26 -0.32 -6.84
C ALA A 31 -4.35 1.08 -7.48
N MET A 32 -4.08 1.18 -8.78
CA MET A 32 -4.24 2.44 -9.53
C MET A 32 -5.70 2.91 -9.59
N LEU A 33 -6.65 1.99 -9.84
CA LEU A 33 -8.09 2.32 -9.86
C LEU A 33 -8.60 2.78 -8.50
N LEU A 34 -8.20 2.09 -7.44
CA LEU A 34 -8.60 2.46 -6.07
C LEU A 34 -8.03 3.82 -5.66
N HIS A 35 -6.81 4.16 -6.12
CA HIS A 35 -6.25 5.48 -5.93
C HIS A 35 -6.99 6.55 -6.75
N LEU A 36 -7.40 6.24 -7.98
CA LEU A 36 -8.17 7.14 -8.84
C LEU A 36 -9.52 7.55 -8.24
N ILE A 37 -10.20 6.64 -7.54
CA ILE A 37 -11.49 6.92 -6.87
C ILE A 37 -11.32 7.36 -5.42
N GLU A 38 -10.08 7.59 -4.97
CA GLU A 38 -9.76 8.06 -3.62
C GLU A 38 -10.44 7.22 -2.52
N THR A 39 -10.42 5.89 -2.65
CA THR A 39 -11.18 5.04 -1.73
C THR A 39 -10.75 5.29 -0.27
N PRO A 40 -11.70 5.43 0.68
CA PRO A 40 -11.42 5.69 2.09
C PRO A 40 -10.46 4.70 2.75
N PHE A 41 -10.33 3.49 2.21
CA PHE A 41 -9.37 2.49 2.72
C PHE A 41 -7.90 2.91 2.63
N PHE A 42 -7.54 3.88 1.77
CA PHE A 42 -6.17 4.43 1.69
C PHE A 42 -6.01 5.77 2.43
N LEU A 43 -7.09 6.33 2.97
CA LEU A 43 -7.08 7.60 3.67
C LEU A 43 -7.11 7.34 5.17
N ALA A 44 -6.00 7.65 5.85
CA ALA A 44 -5.74 7.27 7.25
C ALA A 44 -6.81 7.72 8.29
N GLU A 45 -7.73 8.61 7.91
CA GLU A 45 -8.74 9.21 8.79
C GLU A 45 -10.17 9.18 8.21
N ALA A 46 -10.38 8.52 7.07
CA ALA A 46 -11.70 8.50 6.44
C ALA A 46 -12.57 7.38 7.01
N LYS A 47 -13.84 7.70 7.34
CA LYS A 47 -14.82 6.70 7.74
C LYS A 47 -15.23 5.87 6.52
N VAL A 48 -14.86 4.59 6.51
CA VAL A 48 -15.26 3.64 5.48
C VAL A 48 -16.75 3.32 5.59
N GLY A 49 -17.52 3.63 4.55
CA GLY A 49 -18.92 3.23 4.41
C GLY A 49 -19.10 1.88 3.71
N ASP A 50 -20.33 1.36 3.73
CA ASP A 50 -20.66 0.09 3.05
C ASP A 50 -20.56 0.19 1.53
N GLY A 51 -20.87 1.36 0.97
CA GLY A 51 -20.67 1.63 -0.45
C GLY A 51 -19.21 1.50 -0.85
N ASP A 52 -18.29 2.05 -0.06
CA ASP A 52 -16.84 1.95 -0.31
C ASP A 52 -16.37 0.50 -0.27
N LEU A 53 -16.84 -0.25 0.74
CA LEU A 53 -16.57 -1.68 0.87
C LEU A 53 -17.02 -2.44 -0.38
N ALA A 54 -18.26 -2.21 -0.81
CA ALA A 54 -18.82 -2.90 -1.96
C ALA A 54 -18.08 -2.55 -3.26
N VAL A 55 -17.72 -1.29 -3.48
CA VAL A 55 -16.94 -0.86 -4.64
C VAL A 55 -15.60 -1.56 -4.68
N VAL A 56 -14.87 -1.65 -3.56
CA VAL A 56 -13.57 -2.36 -3.52
C VAL A 56 -13.74 -3.83 -3.89
N VAL A 57 -14.74 -4.51 -3.33
CA VAL A 57 -15.00 -5.93 -3.63
C VAL A 57 -15.41 -6.12 -5.09
N VAL A 58 -16.27 -5.26 -5.63
CA VAL A 58 -16.70 -5.30 -7.04
C VAL A 58 -15.51 -5.09 -7.98
N LEU A 59 -14.65 -4.11 -7.73
CA LEU A 59 -13.51 -3.87 -8.60
C LEU A 59 -12.50 -5.02 -8.51
N CYS A 60 -12.19 -5.49 -7.30
CA CYS A 60 -11.17 -6.52 -7.10
C CYS A 60 -11.65 -7.96 -7.39
N SER A 61 -12.94 -8.21 -7.61
CA SER A 61 -13.45 -9.53 -8.05
C SER A 61 -13.36 -9.75 -9.56
N ARG A 62 -12.74 -8.81 -10.28
CA ARG A 62 -12.64 -8.78 -11.74
C ARG A 62 -11.18 -8.61 -12.15
N LYS A 63 -10.88 -8.82 -13.43
CA LYS A 63 -9.60 -8.40 -14.01
C LYS A 63 -9.57 -6.89 -14.18
N PHE A 64 -8.38 -6.30 -14.29
CA PHE A 64 -8.21 -4.86 -14.39
C PHE A 64 -9.06 -4.23 -15.50
N LYS A 65 -9.08 -4.85 -16.69
CA LYS A 65 -9.84 -4.34 -17.84
C LYS A 65 -11.34 -4.23 -17.51
N ASP A 66 -11.92 -5.30 -16.97
CA ASP A 66 -13.35 -5.35 -16.64
C ASP A 66 -13.67 -4.40 -15.47
N ALA A 67 -12.78 -4.29 -14.49
CA ALA A 67 -12.91 -3.35 -13.39
C ALA A 67 -12.90 -1.89 -13.89
N PHE A 68 -12.00 -1.56 -14.82
CA PHE A 68 -11.94 -0.25 -15.47
C PHE A 68 -13.18 0.03 -16.33
N GLU A 69 -13.73 -0.97 -17.02
CA GLU A 69 -15.00 -0.78 -17.74
C GLU A 69 -16.16 -0.47 -16.78
N VAL A 70 -16.22 -1.17 -15.65
CA VAL A 70 -17.26 -0.95 -14.62
C VAL A 70 -17.14 0.43 -13.97
N ILE A 71 -15.92 0.91 -13.69
CA ILE A 71 -15.71 2.24 -13.07
C ILE A 71 -16.22 3.38 -13.94
N ASN A 72 -16.17 3.20 -15.27
CA ASN A 72 -16.68 4.15 -16.25
C ASN A 72 -18.20 4.03 -16.47
N GLN A 73 -18.89 3.16 -15.73
CA GLN A 73 -20.34 2.92 -15.80
C GLN A 73 -20.97 3.07 -14.40
N PRO A 74 -21.19 4.30 -13.90
CA PRO A 74 -21.59 4.54 -12.51
C PRO A 74 -22.85 3.80 -12.08
N GLU A 75 -23.87 3.73 -12.95
CA GLU A 75 -25.12 3.00 -12.67
C GLU A 75 -24.88 1.50 -12.52
N ARG A 76 -24.00 0.92 -13.35
CA ARG A 76 -23.64 -0.50 -13.25
C ARG A 76 -22.85 -0.77 -11.98
N LEU A 77 -21.87 0.07 -11.65
CA LEU A 77 -21.10 -0.04 -10.40
C LEU A 77 -22.03 0.04 -9.19
N ARG A 78 -22.98 0.99 -9.20
CA ARG A 78 -23.99 1.14 -8.15
C ARG A 78 -24.86 -0.12 -8.01
N GLN A 79 -25.42 -0.63 -9.11
CA GLN A 79 -26.25 -1.84 -9.09
C GLN A 79 -25.49 -3.06 -8.55
N LEU A 80 -24.25 -3.25 -8.98
CA LEU A 80 -23.39 -4.33 -8.49
C LEU A 80 -23.09 -4.18 -7.00
N SER A 81 -22.82 -2.95 -6.55
CA SER A 81 -22.51 -2.64 -5.15
C SER A 81 -23.72 -2.84 -4.24
N GLU A 82 -24.90 -2.34 -4.64
CA GLU A 82 -26.16 -2.54 -3.90
C GLU A 82 -26.54 -4.03 -3.84
N GLY A 83 -26.38 -4.76 -4.94
CA GLY A 83 -26.62 -6.20 -5.00
C GLY A 83 -25.70 -7.00 -4.07
N LEU A 84 -24.46 -6.58 -3.91
CA LEU A 84 -23.49 -7.21 -3.00
C LEU A 84 -23.85 -7.01 -1.52
N LEU A 85 -24.37 -5.83 -1.18
CA LEU A 85 -24.79 -5.46 0.18
C LEU A 85 -26.17 -6.02 0.55
N TRP A 86 -26.94 -6.46 -0.44
CA TRP A 86 -28.29 -6.97 -0.23
C TRP A 86 -28.33 -8.10 0.81
N ARG A 87 -29.17 -7.91 1.84
CA ARG A 87 -29.40 -8.88 2.94
C ARG A 87 -28.15 -9.28 3.72
N LYS A 88 -27.10 -8.45 3.75
CA LYS A 88 -25.96 -8.66 4.66
C LYS A 88 -26.28 -8.04 6.03
N SER A 89 -25.96 -8.75 7.11
CA SER A 89 -26.03 -8.21 8.45
C SER A 89 -24.88 -7.24 8.72
N GLU A 90 -25.06 -6.31 9.65
CA GLU A 90 -23.99 -5.37 10.06
C GLU A 90 -22.73 -6.10 10.53
N GLU A 91 -22.89 -7.18 11.30
CA GLU A 91 -21.77 -8.03 11.76
C GLU A 91 -20.93 -8.55 10.59
N ARG A 92 -21.60 -8.99 9.51
CA ARG A 92 -20.92 -9.50 8.31
C ARG A 92 -20.26 -8.39 7.50
N LEU A 93 -20.82 -7.18 7.50
CA LEU A 93 -20.22 -6.02 6.87
C LEU A 93 -18.97 -5.58 7.64
N GLN A 94 -19.03 -5.56 8.97
CA GLN A 94 -17.88 -5.25 9.83
C GLN A 94 -16.73 -6.24 9.63
N GLU A 95 -17.02 -7.54 9.62
CA GLU A 95 -16.04 -8.59 9.32
C GLU A 95 -15.42 -8.38 7.92
N ALA A 96 -16.25 -8.10 6.91
CA ALA A 96 -15.78 -7.86 5.56
C ALA A 96 -14.89 -6.61 5.44
N ARG A 97 -15.17 -5.51 6.16
CA ARG A 97 -14.29 -4.33 6.21
C ARG A 97 -12.92 -4.69 6.75
N GLN A 98 -12.85 -5.48 7.82
CA GLN A 98 -11.58 -5.95 8.38
C GLN A 98 -10.82 -6.83 7.37
N ILE A 99 -11.51 -7.76 6.71
CA ILE A 99 -10.90 -8.62 5.68
C ILE A 99 -10.38 -7.80 4.49
N VAL A 100 -11.12 -6.79 4.04
CA VAL A 100 -10.68 -5.88 2.96
C VAL A 100 -9.47 -5.07 3.40
N TYR A 101 -9.48 -4.53 4.61
CA TYR A 101 -8.32 -3.81 5.15
C TYR A 101 -7.07 -4.70 5.15
N GLU A 102 -7.17 -5.92 5.66
CA GLU A 102 -6.06 -6.88 5.64
C GLU A 102 -5.64 -7.28 4.22
N TYR A 103 -6.59 -7.43 3.32
CA TYR A 103 -6.35 -7.72 1.91
C TYR A 103 -5.55 -6.60 1.24
N LEU A 104 -5.92 -5.34 1.47
CA LEU A 104 -5.21 -4.18 0.92
C LEU A 104 -3.83 -4.04 1.55
N VAL A 105 -3.73 -4.03 2.88
CA VAL A 105 -2.45 -3.86 3.59
C VAL A 105 -1.44 -4.94 3.21
N ARG A 106 -1.85 -6.22 3.21
CA ARG A 106 -0.94 -7.33 2.85
C ARG A 106 -0.53 -7.33 1.38
N SER A 107 -1.26 -6.64 0.51
CA SER A 107 -0.89 -6.51 -0.90
C SER A 107 0.20 -5.44 -1.11
N PHE A 108 0.36 -4.52 -0.17
CA PHE A 108 1.41 -3.50 -0.12
C PHE A 108 2.58 -3.93 0.79
N ASP A 109 3.10 -5.14 0.57
CA ASP A 109 4.23 -5.70 1.33
C ASP A 109 5.48 -5.88 0.45
N PRO A 110 6.21 -4.79 0.15
CA PRO A 110 7.45 -4.89 -0.61
C PRO A 110 8.56 -5.54 0.23
N PRO A 111 9.57 -6.16 -0.40
CA PRO A 111 10.75 -6.63 0.33
C PRO A 111 11.45 -5.47 1.06
N PRO A 112 12.03 -5.72 2.25
CA PRO A 112 12.80 -4.70 2.95
C PRO A 112 14.06 -4.36 2.15
N VAL A 113 14.35 -3.07 2.03
CA VAL A 113 15.49 -2.57 1.24
C VAL A 113 16.28 -1.50 1.98
N LYS A 114 17.57 -1.48 1.66
CA LYS A 114 18.45 -0.37 1.94
C LYS A 114 18.76 0.37 0.64
N ARG A 115 18.62 1.70 0.65
CA ARG A 115 19.05 2.52 -0.49
C ARG A 115 20.56 2.67 -0.43
N ASN A 116 21.23 2.47 -1.56
CA ASN A 116 22.66 2.72 -1.66
C ASN A 116 22.87 4.25 -1.69
N SER A 117 23.62 4.76 -0.71
CA SER A 117 23.69 6.18 -0.37
C SER A 117 24.19 7.05 -1.53
N GLY A 118 23.34 8.00 -1.92
CA GLY A 118 23.68 9.17 -2.72
C GLY A 118 22.58 10.22 -2.51
N PRO A 119 22.84 11.53 -2.75
CA PRO A 119 21.79 12.54 -2.76
C PRO A 119 20.88 12.28 -3.97
N GLY A 120 19.99 11.30 -3.83
CA GLY A 120 19.03 10.93 -4.86
C GLY A 120 18.02 12.04 -5.02
N ARG A 121 17.85 12.51 -6.26
CA ARG A 121 16.73 13.40 -6.60
C ARG A 121 15.43 12.68 -6.23
N PRO A 122 14.47 13.36 -5.56
CA PRO A 122 13.16 12.78 -5.32
C PRO A 122 12.55 12.38 -6.67
N ALA A 123 11.96 11.18 -6.72
CA ALA A 123 11.27 10.72 -7.91
C ALA A 123 10.12 11.69 -8.22
N GLY A 124 10.13 12.29 -9.41
CA GLY A 124 9.05 13.18 -9.85
C GLY A 124 7.81 12.41 -10.34
N ALA A 125 7.95 11.13 -10.63
CA ALA A 125 6.86 10.27 -11.06
C ALA A 125 6.15 9.62 -9.86
N PRO A 126 4.82 9.40 -9.92
CA PRO A 126 4.11 8.61 -8.93
C PRO A 126 4.71 7.21 -8.76
N PHE A 127 4.63 6.67 -7.54
CA PHE A 127 5.25 5.39 -7.20
C PHE A 127 4.69 4.23 -8.04
N LEU A 128 3.37 4.07 -8.13
CA LEU A 128 2.75 2.99 -8.91
C LEU A 128 3.08 3.09 -10.41
N LEU A 129 3.25 4.31 -10.94
CA LEU A 129 3.72 4.50 -12.31
C LEU A 129 5.16 4.01 -12.48
N SER A 130 6.03 4.27 -11.50
CA SER A 130 7.41 3.78 -11.52
C SER A 130 7.47 2.25 -11.50
N VAL A 131 6.61 1.60 -10.70
CA VAL A 131 6.46 0.13 -10.69
C VAL A 131 6.03 -0.35 -12.08
N LYS A 132 4.97 0.23 -12.66
CA LYS A 132 4.47 -0.12 -14.00
C LYS A 132 5.56 0.02 -15.06
N LEU A 133 6.28 1.15 -15.08
CA LEU A 133 7.33 1.40 -16.06
C LEU A 133 8.49 0.40 -15.92
N THR A 134 8.87 0.03 -14.70
CA THR A 134 9.86 -1.03 -14.50
C THR A 134 9.40 -2.37 -15.07
N LEU A 135 8.15 -2.78 -14.80
CA LEU A 135 7.61 -4.03 -15.35
C LEU A 135 7.63 -4.03 -16.89
N GLN A 136 7.24 -2.93 -17.52
CA GLN A 136 7.16 -2.84 -18.98
C GLN A 136 8.53 -2.67 -19.64
N MET A 137 9.34 -1.73 -19.16
CA MET A 137 10.58 -1.33 -19.83
C MET A 137 11.77 -2.20 -19.43
N ASP A 138 11.90 -2.59 -18.16
CA ASP A 138 13.05 -3.34 -17.66
C ASP A 138 12.84 -4.86 -17.71
N LEU A 139 11.58 -5.32 -17.63
CA LEU A 139 11.22 -6.73 -17.52
C LEU A 139 10.40 -7.24 -18.72
N GLY A 140 9.96 -6.35 -19.62
CA GLY A 140 9.34 -6.72 -20.89
C GLY A 140 7.90 -7.20 -20.79
N TYR A 141 7.20 -6.96 -19.67
CA TYR A 141 5.78 -7.27 -19.56
C TYR A 141 4.94 -6.39 -20.50
N SER A 142 3.89 -6.96 -21.09
CA SER A 142 2.89 -6.15 -21.78
C SER A 142 2.16 -5.24 -20.79
N GLU A 143 1.50 -4.18 -21.30
CA GLU A 143 0.70 -3.31 -20.43
C GLU A 143 -0.41 -4.07 -19.69
N ALA A 144 -1.07 -4.99 -20.38
CA ALA A 144 -2.13 -5.80 -19.80
C ALA A 144 -1.57 -6.71 -18.69
N ASP A 145 -0.46 -7.40 -18.94
CA ASP A 145 0.16 -8.30 -17.96
C ASP A 145 0.65 -7.52 -16.74
N ALA A 146 1.24 -6.34 -16.93
CA ALA A 146 1.70 -5.50 -15.82
C ALA A 146 0.55 -5.02 -14.94
N LEU A 147 -0.61 -4.67 -15.53
CA LEU A 147 -1.77 -4.17 -14.79
C LEU A 147 -2.57 -5.29 -14.11
N ASP A 148 -2.59 -6.50 -14.67
CA ASP A 148 -3.20 -7.68 -14.03
C ASP A 148 -2.25 -8.40 -13.05
N MET A 149 -0.97 -8.03 -13.01
CA MET A 149 0.00 -8.62 -12.08
C MET A 149 -0.40 -8.32 -10.62
N PRO A 150 -0.39 -9.32 -9.71
CA PRO A 150 -0.56 -9.08 -8.28
C PRO A 150 0.44 -8.03 -7.76
N LEU A 151 -0.05 -7.06 -7.01
CA LEU A 151 0.70 -5.90 -6.55
C LEU A 151 1.92 -6.31 -5.72
N SER A 152 1.75 -7.28 -4.81
CA SER A 152 2.87 -7.83 -4.03
C SER A 152 3.99 -8.30 -4.95
N LYS A 153 3.68 -9.11 -5.97
CA LYS A 153 4.64 -9.57 -6.98
C LYS A 153 5.27 -8.40 -7.75
N ALA A 154 4.45 -7.45 -8.20
CA ALA A 154 4.90 -6.28 -8.93
C ALA A 154 5.91 -5.45 -8.13
N LEU A 155 5.70 -5.30 -6.82
CA LEU A 155 6.62 -4.63 -5.91
C LEU A 155 7.94 -5.40 -5.79
N TRP A 156 7.90 -6.72 -5.61
CA TRP A 156 9.10 -7.55 -5.56
C TRP A 156 9.93 -7.48 -6.86
N GLU A 157 9.28 -7.55 -8.01
CA GLU A 157 9.95 -7.46 -9.31
C GLU A 157 10.52 -6.07 -9.56
N HIS A 158 9.80 -5.02 -9.18
CA HIS A 158 10.30 -3.65 -9.24
C HIS A 158 11.55 -3.47 -8.37
N ILE A 159 11.52 -3.93 -7.12
CA ILE A 159 12.68 -3.86 -6.24
C ILE A 159 13.84 -4.72 -6.77
N GLY A 160 13.58 -5.93 -7.28
CA GLY A 160 14.59 -6.78 -7.89
C GLY A 160 15.28 -6.13 -9.09
N ALA A 161 14.52 -5.39 -9.91
CA ALA A 161 15.10 -4.62 -11.00
C ALA A 161 15.98 -3.46 -10.51
N LEU A 162 15.61 -2.79 -9.41
CA LEU A 162 16.43 -1.74 -8.79
C LEU A 162 17.70 -2.30 -8.12
N ASP A 163 17.58 -3.46 -7.48
CA ASP A 163 18.68 -4.17 -6.81
C ASP A 163 19.73 -4.62 -7.84
N ARG A 164 19.30 -5.20 -8.96
CA ARG A 164 20.16 -5.54 -10.10
C ARG A 164 20.91 -4.33 -10.68
N LYS A 165 20.33 -3.13 -10.59
CA LYS A 165 20.95 -1.86 -11.02
C LYS A 165 21.87 -1.26 -9.95
N GLY A 166 21.99 -1.88 -8.77
CA GLY A 166 22.77 -1.39 -7.64
C GLY A 166 22.17 -0.15 -6.96
N LEU A 167 20.90 0.17 -7.21
CA LEU A 167 20.23 1.34 -6.63
C LEU A 167 19.73 1.08 -5.20
N VAL A 168 19.37 -0.18 -4.93
CA VAL A 168 18.96 -0.68 -3.63
C VAL A 168 19.68 -1.98 -3.34
N GLU A 169 19.64 -2.40 -2.08
CA GLU A 169 20.10 -3.69 -1.59
C GLU A 169 18.92 -4.34 -0.85
N MET A 170 18.45 -5.51 -1.30
CA MET A 170 17.44 -6.27 -0.56
C MET A 170 18.00 -6.81 0.76
N LEU A 171 17.27 -6.60 1.84
CA LEU A 171 17.69 -7.00 3.18
C LEU A 171 17.10 -8.35 3.58
N THR A 172 17.90 -9.15 4.27
CA THR A 172 17.40 -10.32 5.00
C THR A 172 16.44 -9.90 6.12
N PRO A 173 15.54 -10.78 6.58
CA PRO A 173 14.65 -10.48 7.70
C PRO A 173 15.39 -9.99 8.96
N GLU A 174 16.56 -10.55 9.23
CA GLU A 174 17.41 -10.18 10.36
C GLU A 174 17.95 -8.76 10.19
N GLN A 175 18.50 -8.43 9.01
CA GLN A 175 18.99 -7.10 8.69
C GLN A 175 17.88 -6.05 8.68
N ALA A 176 16.69 -6.42 8.20
CA ALA A 176 15.51 -5.55 8.22
C ALA A 176 15.12 -5.20 9.65
N LYS A 177 15.08 -6.20 10.55
CA LYS A 177 14.80 -6.00 11.97
C LYS A 177 15.82 -5.08 12.62
N GLU A 178 17.12 -5.30 12.38
CA GLU A 178 18.18 -4.43 12.90
C GLU A 178 18.05 -2.99 12.38
N GLN A 179 17.70 -2.82 11.10
CA GLN A 179 17.49 -1.51 10.50
C GLN A 179 16.29 -0.79 11.13
N ASP A 180 15.19 -1.50 11.38
CA ASP A 180 13.99 -0.93 12.00
C ASP A 180 14.22 -0.56 13.46
N GLU A 181 14.90 -1.42 14.24
CA GLU A 181 15.33 -1.08 15.60
C GLU A 181 16.24 0.15 15.62
N ARG A 182 17.14 0.27 14.64
CA ARG A 182 18.01 1.45 14.51
C ARG A 182 17.22 2.70 14.18
N LYS A 183 16.29 2.65 13.22
CA LYS A 183 15.41 3.78 12.86
C LYS A 183 14.52 4.18 14.03
N GLN A 184 14.03 3.22 14.81
CA GLN A 184 13.21 3.50 15.99
C GLN A 184 14.03 4.22 17.05
N ARG A 185 15.22 3.71 17.40
CA ARG A 185 16.13 4.40 18.33
C ARG A 185 16.48 5.82 17.88
N GLU A 186 16.67 6.02 16.58
CA GLU A 186 16.95 7.34 16.00
C GLU A 186 15.74 8.29 16.12
N ARG A 187 14.52 7.82 15.83
CA ARG A 187 13.29 8.59 16.02
C ARG A 187 13.05 8.97 17.48
N ASP A 188 13.27 8.02 18.39
CA ASP A 188 13.13 8.24 19.83
C ASP A 188 14.13 9.30 20.29
N TYR A 189 15.39 9.20 19.84
CA TYR A 189 16.42 10.18 20.15
C TYR A 189 16.09 11.59 19.60
N ILE A 190 15.67 11.70 18.34
CA ILE A 190 15.26 12.97 17.74
C ILE A 190 14.10 13.59 18.53
N SER A 191 13.12 12.77 18.92
CA SER A 191 11.96 13.24 19.68
C SER A 191 12.36 13.77 21.07
N GLN A 192 13.28 13.09 21.75
CA GLN A 192 13.84 13.54 23.03
C GLN A 192 14.60 14.87 22.87
N VAL A 193 15.42 15.00 21.81
CA VAL A 193 16.15 16.25 21.53
C VAL A 193 15.20 17.40 21.25
N GLN A 194 14.15 17.18 20.45
CA GLN A 194 13.13 18.19 20.18
C GLN A 194 12.37 18.62 21.44
N GLN A 195 12.07 17.69 22.34
CA GLN A 195 11.44 17.99 23.62
C GLN A 195 12.36 18.84 24.51
N MET A 196 13.63 18.47 24.64
CA MET A 196 14.61 19.25 25.41
C MET A 196 14.79 20.68 24.87
N ILE A 197 14.80 20.85 23.55
CA ILE A 197 14.89 22.17 22.92
C ILE A 197 13.66 23.02 23.27
N ARG A 198 12.45 22.42 23.19
CA ARG A 198 11.20 23.09 23.53
C ARG A 198 11.18 23.55 25.00
N GLU A 199 11.53 22.66 25.92
CA GLU A 199 11.55 22.96 27.35
C GLU A 199 12.54 24.09 27.69
N LYS A 200 13.73 24.09 27.07
CA LYS A 200 14.71 25.18 27.25
C LYS A 200 14.19 26.52 26.73
N PHE A 201 13.56 26.52 25.56
CA PHE A 201 12.99 27.73 24.98
C PHE A 201 11.88 28.32 25.85
N GLU A 202 10.98 27.48 26.37
CA GLU A 202 9.92 27.90 27.28
C GLU A 202 10.47 28.45 28.62
N ALA A 203 11.51 27.83 29.17
CA ALA A 203 12.16 28.31 30.39
C ALA A 203 12.81 29.69 30.20
N GLU A 204 13.45 29.93 29.04
CA GLU A 204 14.03 31.24 28.71
C GLU A 204 12.97 32.33 28.51
N GLN A 205 11.82 32.01 27.92
CA GLN A 205 10.72 32.98 27.80
C GLN A 205 10.14 33.36 29.16
N ARG A 206 9.89 32.39 30.04
CA ARG A 206 9.43 32.67 31.42
C ARG A 206 10.43 33.52 32.20
N ALA A 207 11.73 33.28 32.03
CA ALA A 207 12.77 34.08 32.68
C ALA A 207 12.79 35.54 32.18
N LYS A 208 12.46 35.79 30.90
CA LYS A 208 12.37 37.14 30.32
C LYS A 208 11.10 37.88 30.76
N GLU A 209 9.98 37.18 30.85
CA GLU A 209 8.70 37.75 31.31
C GLU A 209 8.73 38.11 32.81
N GLY A 210 9.48 37.38 33.63
CA GLY A 210 9.65 37.68 35.05
C GLY A 210 10.60 38.86 35.37
N GLN A 211 11.22 39.48 34.36
CA GLN A 211 12.14 40.62 34.52
C GLN A 211 11.58 41.96 34.03
N SER A 212 10.34 41.99 33.50
CA SER A 212 9.59 43.21 33.17
C SER A 212 8.55 43.52 34.24
#